data_AF-A0A239NUU7-F1
#
_entry.id   AF-A0A239NUU7-F1
#
_cell.length_a   1.000
_cell.length_b   1.000
_cell.length_c   1.000
_cell.angle_alpha   90.00
_cell.angle_beta   90.00
_cell.angle_gamma   90.00
#
_symmetry.space_group_name_H-M   'P 1'
#
loop_
_entity.id
_entity.type
_entity.pdbx_description
1 polymer ?
#
loop_
_entity_poly.entity_id
_entity_poly.type
_entity_poly.pdbx_seq_one_letter_code
_entity_poly.pdbx_strand_id
1 'polypeptide(L)'
;MATEASGTTRTADVAPPEAEPTPKRRGKHHLPRLPPRTIASAAVTTSVGLAVLVALGTLTHQTVLVPPLAATMAIVTATPESPLAQPRHVIGGHMLSCLVCFGVLALGWHGPWAAVVGCGIACGLVLLLKTPHPPAMATAVMIMLTTPSATHFVPLLAAGALLLVAVQMVSARLRREVYPTAWW
;
A
#
# COMPACT_ATOMS: atom_id res chain seq x y z
N MET A 1 50.77 -72.13 3.43
CA MET A 1 49.33 -72.35 3.19
C MET A 1 48.59 -71.93 4.46
N ALA A 2 47.93 -70.74 4.43
CA ALA A 2 46.90 -70.20 5.35
C ALA A 2 47.19 -70.21 6.89
N THR A 3 46.94 -69.19 7.72
CA THR A 3 46.00 -68.05 7.67
C THR A 3 46.34 -67.13 8.86
N GLU A 4 46.52 -65.82 8.65
CA GLU A 4 46.57 -64.81 9.72
C GLU A 4 45.15 -64.25 9.97
N ALA A 5 44.74 -64.16 11.23
CA ALA A 5 43.55 -63.44 11.70
C ALA A 5 44.03 -62.40 12.72
N SER A 6 43.92 -61.10 12.42
CA SER A 6 42.76 -60.21 12.62
C SER A 6 42.84 -59.46 13.96
N GLY A 7 42.97 -58.13 13.86
CA GLY A 7 42.89 -57.22 15.00
C GLY A 7 43.04 -55.75 14.61
N THR A 8 42.10 -55.21 13.82
CA THR A 8 42.05 -53.77 13.50
C THR A 8 41.01 -53.08 14.39
N THR A 9 41.48 -52.28 15.34
CA THR A 9 40.63 -51.38 16.15
C THR A 9 40.24 -50.17 15.31
N ARG A 10 38.93 -50.00 15.10
CA ARG A 10 38.30 -48.88 14.37
C ARG A 10 38.35 -47.60 15.22
N THR A 11 39.26 -46.68 14.94
CA THR A 11 39.15 -45.30 15.45
C THR A 11 38.10 -44.57 14.60
N ALA A 12 37.01 -44.18 15.26
CA ALA A 12 35.96 -43.36 14.66
C ALA A 12 36.56 -42.02 14.19
N ASP A 13 36.33 -41.71 12.91
CA ASP A 13 36.71 -40.47 12.27
C ASP A 13 35.81 -39.36 12.84
N VAL A 14 36.37 -38.51 13.70
CA VAL A 14 35.67 -37.35 14.26
C VAL A 14 35.68 -36.26 13.19
N ALA A 15 34.53 -36.05 12.55
CA ALA A 15 34.35 -34.98 11.58
C ALA A 15 34.74 -33.61 12.19
N PRO A 16 35.39 -32.72 11.43
CA PRO A 16 35.77 -31.40 11.93
C PRO A 16 34.54 -30.61 12.39
N PRO A 17 34.65 -29.79 13.45
CA PRO A 17 33.55 -28.95 13.89
C PRO A 17 33.13 -28.01 12.76
N GLU A 18 31.86 -28.09 12.40
CA GLU A 18 31.22 -27.26 11.37
C GLU A 18 31.35 -25.79 11.77
N ALA A 19 31.99 -24.98 10.91
CA ALA A 19 32.28 -23.59 11.20
C ALA A 19 30.97 -22.83 11.46
N GLU A 20 30.85 -22.26 12.65
CA GLU A 20 29.68 -21.51 13.09
C GLU A 20 29.41 -20.33 12.12
N PRO A 21 28.19 -20.17 11.58
CA PRO A 21 27.91 -19.13 10.60
C PRO A 21 28.09 -17.76 11.23
N THR A 22 29.08 -17.00 10.77
CA THR A 22 29.35 -15.64 11.23
C THR A 22 28.09 -14.77 11.20
N PRO A 23 27.76 -14.05 12.29
CA PRO A 23 26.55 -13.23 12.35
C PRO A 23 26.63 -12.14 11.28
N LYS A 24 25.66 -12.15 10.35
CA LYS A 24 25.52 -11.11 9.31
C LYS A 24 25.43 -9.75 9.99
N ARG A 25 26.43 -8.90 9.76
CA ARG A 25 26.51 -7.53 10.29
C ARG A 25 25.18 -6.82 10.05
N ARG A 26 24.47 -6.49 11.14
CA ARG A 26 23.24 -5.70 11.12
C ARG A 26 23.59 -4.27 10.71
N GLY A 27 23.69 -4.03 9.40
CA GLY A 27 23.98 -2.71 8.85
C GLY A 27 22.92 -1.71 9.32
N LYS A 28 23.36 -0.60 9.91
CA LYS A 28 22.46 0.52 10.23
C LYS A 28 21.96 1.10 8.91
N HIS A 29 20.75 0.75 8.48
CA HIS A 29 20.11 1.37 7.31
C HIS A 29 19.86 2.84 7.63
N HIS A 30 20.66 3.74 7.05
CA HIS A 30 20.43 5.18 7.15
C HIS A 30 19.46 5.56 6.04
N LEU A 31 18.28 6.06 6.40
CA LEU A 31 17.36 6.61 5.42
C LEU A 31 18.00 7.85 4.78
N PRO A 32 17.99 7.97 3.43
CA PRO A 32 18.54 9.13 2.76
C PRO A 32 17.76 10.39 3.15
N ARG A 33 18.46 11.50 3.37
CA ARG A 33 17.81 12.80 3.64
C ARG A 33 17.21 13.34 2.35
N LEU A 34 15.93 13.71 2.39
CA LEU A 34 15.26 14.36 1.26
C LEU A 34 15.68 15.84 1.17
N PRO A 35 15.87 16.38 -0.04
CA PRO A 35 16.19 17.80 -0.21
C PRO A 35 14.98 18.68 0.19
N PRO A 36 15.18 19.85 0.82
CA PRO A 36 14.09 20.70 1.30
C PRO A 36 13.07 21.10 0.22
N ARG A 37 13.51 21.25 -1.03
CA ARG A 37 12.64 21.58 -2.17
C ARG A 37 11.61 20.48 -2.42
N THR A 38 12.01 19.21 -2.34
CA THR A 38 11.11 18.06 -2.51
C THR A 38 10.09 18.03 -1.38
N ILE A 39 10.53 18.24 -0.13
CA ILE A 39 9.64 18.31 1.05
C ILE A 39 8.61 19.43 0.88
N ALA A 40 9.06 20.65 0.56
CA ALA A 40 8.18 21.80 0.35
C ALA A 40 7.20 21.55 -0.79
N SER A 41 7.67 20.99 -1.91
CA SER A 41 6.80 20.69 -3.05
C SER A 41 5.77 19.61 -2.74
N ALA A 42 6.14 18.56 -2.00
CA ALA A 42 5.22 17.50 -1.60
C ALA A 42 4.15 18.04 -0.63
N ALA A 43 4.56 18.90 0.31
CA ALA A 43 3.64 19.57 1.23
C ALA A 43 2.65 20.47 0.48
N VAL A 44 3.12 21.31 -0.45
CA VAL A 44 2.26 22.17 -1.25
C VAL A 44 1.30 21.35 -2.12
N THR A 45 1.80 20.37 -2.87
CA THR A 45 0.96 19.53 -3.73
C THR A 45 -0.08 18.76 -2.92
N THR A 46 0.29 18.25 -1.74
CA THR A 46 -0.66 17.58 -0.83
C THR A 46 -1.73 18.56 -0.36
N SER A 47 -1.35 19.72 0.18
CA SER A 47 -2.29 20.73 0.64
C SER A 47 -3.25 21.18 -0.45
N VAL A 48 -2.76 21.38 -1.68
CA VAL A 48 -3.60 21.71 -2.83
C VAL A 48 -4.58 20.59 -3.14
N GLY A 49 -4.12 19.34 -3.24
CA GLY A 49 -5.00 18.19 -3.51
C GLY A 49 -6.11 18.04 -2.47
N LEU A 50 -5.77 18.16 -1.18
CA LEU A 50 -6.76 18.08 -0.09
C LEU A 50 -7.70 19.29 -0.08
N ALA A 51 -7.21 20.50 -0.35
CA ALA A 51 -8.04 21.69 -0.47
C ALA A 51 -9.07 21.57 -1.60
N VAL A 52 -8.70 20.98 -2.74
CA VAL A 52 -9.64 20.75 -3.86
C VAL A 52 -10.68 19.69 -3.48
N LEU A 53 -10.31 18.63 -2.75
CA LEU A 53 -11.29 17.68 -2.20
C LEU A 53 -12.28 18.37 -1.25
N VAL A 54 -11.80 19.26 -0.37
CA VAL A 54 -12.66 20.05 0.52
C VAL A 54 -13.58 20.95 -0.30
N ALA A 55 -13.06 21.71 -1.27
CA ALA A 55 -13.85 22.57 -2.13
C ALA A 55 -14.95 21.78 -2.85
N LEU A 56 -14.62 20.64 -3.45
CA LEU A 56 -15.59 19.76 -4.09
C LEU A 56 -16.67 19.28 -3.11
N GLY A 57 -16.27 18.89 -1.89
CA GLY A 57 -17.21 18.50 -0.84
C GLY A 57 -18.15 19.63 -0.43
N THR A 58 -17.63 20.85 -0.27
CA THR A 58 -18.46 22.01 0.06
C THR A 58 -19.45 22.36 -1.04
N LEU A 59 -19.05 22.27 -2.32
CA LEU A 59 -19.91 22.55 -3.47
C LEU A 59 -20.99 21.50 -3.69
N THR A 60 -20.73 20.25 -3.30
CA THR A 60 -21.66 19.12 -3.46
C THR A 60 -22.47 18.81 -2.20
N HIS A 61 -22.21 19.52 -1.10
CA HIS A 61 -22.74 19.21 0.24
C HIS A 61 -22.44 17.78 0.70
N GLN A 62 -21.25 17.26 0.33
CA GLN A 62 -20.79 15.91 0.65
C GLN A 62 -19.41 15.94 1.32
N THR A 63 -19.08 14.91 2.09
CA THR A 63 -17.72 14.75 2.63
C THR A 63 -16.86 13.93 1.69
N VAL A 64 -16.01 14.60 0.91
CA VAL A 64 -15.07 13.92 -0.03
C VAL A 64 -13.69 13.74 0.58
N LEU A 65 -13.24 14.67 1.44
CA LEU A 65 -11.99 14.50 2.18
C LEU A 65 -12.19 13.42 3.26
N VAL A 66 -11.71 12.23 2.97
CA VAL A 66 -11.70 11.08 3.89
C VAL A 66 -10.26 10.65 4.19
N PRO A 67 -9.98 10.08 5.38
CA PRO A 67 -8.62 9.67 5.76
C PRO A 67 -7.88 8.81 4.73
N PRO A 68 -8.54 7.85 4.04
CA PRO A 68 -7.89 7.09 2.97
C PRO A 68 -7.34 7.97 1.84
N LEU A 69 -8.12 8.95 1.36
CA LEU A 69 -7.69 9.85 0.28
C LEU A 69 -6.58 10.80 0.73
N ALA A 70 -6.59 11.23 2.00
CA ALA A 70 -5.50 12.01 2.55
C ALA A 70 -4.17 11.22 2.56
N ALA A 71 -4.21 9.96 2.98
CA ALA A 71 -3.05 9.07 2.96
C ALA A 71 -2.57 8.76 1.53
N THR A 72 -3.50 8.59 0.58
CA THR A 72 -3.20 8.46 -0.84
C THR A 72 -2.40 9.65 -1.36
N MET A 73 -2.86 10.87 -1.07
CA MET A 73 -2.16 12.07 -1.52
C MET A 73 -0.74 12.14 -0.93
N ALA A 74 -0.57 11.80 0.34
CA ALA A 74 0.73 11.79 0.99
C ALA A 74 1.71 10.79 0.33
N ILE A 75 1.27 9.57 0.01
CA ILE A 75 2.12 8.57 -0.67
C ILE A 75 2.47 9.00 -2.09
N VAL A 76 1.48 9.50 -2.82
CA VAL A 76 1.61 9.89 -4.23
C VAL A 76 2.54 11.09 -4.40
N THR A 77 2.55 12.04 -3.45
CA THR A 77 3.47 13.19 -3.47
C THR A 77 4.85 12.86 -2.91
N ALA A 78 4.94 12.02 -1.88
CA ALA A 78 6.21 11.69 -1.24
C ALA A 78 7.06 10.70 -2.04
N THR A 79 6.40 9.81 -2.79
CA THR A 79 7.05 8.72 -3.55
C THR A 79 6.39 8.50 -4.92
N PRO A 80 6.37 9.52 -5.81
CA PRO A 80 5.67 9.44 -7.10
C PRO A 80 6.20 8.33 -8.03
N GLU A 81 7.49 7.99 -7.93
CA GLU A 81 8.13 6.92 -8.66
C GLU A 81 7.77 5.51 -8.16
N SER A 82 7.19 5.40 -6.96
CA SER A 82 6.82 4.12 -6.37
C SER A 82 5.73 3.42 -7.20
N PRO A 83 5.82 2.09 -7.38
CA PRO A 83 4.71 1.32 -7.97
C PRO A 83 3.38 1.58 -7.24
N LEU A 84 3.40 1.71 -5.91
CA LEU A 84 2.19 1.89 -5.09
C LEU A 84 1.50 3.24 -5.30
N ALA A 85 2.23 4.23 -5.83
CA ALA A 85 1.72 5.56 -6.15
C ALA A 85 1.11 5.64 -7.56
N GLN A 86 1.31 4.62 -8.40
CA GLN A 86 0.84 4.70 -9.79
C GLN A 86 -0.70 4.71 -9.89
N PRO A 87 -1.28 5.38 -10.89
CA PRO A 87 -2.73 5.57 -11.02
C PRO A 87 -3.56 4.29 -10.90
N ARG A 88 -3.09 3.19 -11.51
CA ARG A 88 -3.78 1.90 -11.47
C ARG A 88 -3.92 1.35 -10.05
N HIS A 89 -2.91 1.56 -9.21
CA HIS A 89 -2.89 1.04 -7.84
C HIS A 89 -3.78 1.92 -6.97
N VAL A 90 -3.69 3.25 -7.12
CA VAL A 90 -4.56 4.19 -6.42
C VAL A 90 -6.02 3.89 -6.71
N ILE A 91 -6.43 3.94 -7.98
CA ILE A 91 -7.82 3.79 -8.40
C ILE A 91 -8.27 2.34 -8.17
N GLY A 92 -7.52 1.36 -8.70
CA GLY A 92 -7.86 -0.04 -8.62
C GLY A 92 -7.90 -0.55 -7.18
N GLY A 93 -6.94 -0.15 -6.34
CA GLY A 93 -6.91 -0.51 -4.93
C GLY A 93 -8.14 0.00 -4.19
N HIS A 94 -8.45 1.30 -4.29
CA HIS A 94 -9.64 1.86 -3.65
C HIS A 94 -10.94 1.22 -4.13
N MET A 95 -11.10 1.06 -5.45
CA MET A 95 -12.35 0.51 -6.02
C MET A 95 -12.55 -0.96 -5.67
N LEU A 96 -11.47 -1.76 -5.64
CA LEU A 96 -11.54 -3.17 -5.32
C LEU A 96 -11.84 -3.41 -3.83
N SER A 97 -11.18 -2.65 -2.94
CA SER A 97 -11.50 -2.66 -1.51
C SER A 97 -12.94 -2.22 -1.26
N CYS A 98 -13.40 -1.20 -1.98
CA CYS A 98 -14.75 -0.70 -1.92
C CYS A 98 -15.75 -1.78 -2.34
N LEU A 99 -15.52 -2.44 -3.48
CA LEU A 99 -16.35 -3.53 -4.00
C LEU A 99 -16.48 -4.68 -3.00
N VAL A 100 -15.36 -5.16 -2.45
CA VAL A 100 -15.35 -6.26 -1.47
C VAL A 100 -16.16 -5.88 -0.23
N CYS A 101 -15.88 -4.72 0.37
CA CYS A 101 -16.53 -4.33 1.61
C CYS A 101 -18.01 -3.98 1.41
N PHE A 102 -18.42 -3.34 0.31
CA PHE A 102 -19.85 -3.18 0.03
C PHE A 102 -20.54 -4.53 -0.24
N GLY A 103 -19.83 -5.50 -0.85
CA GLY A 103 -20.34 -6.86 -0.97
C GLY A 103 -20.60 -7.52 0.38
N VAL A 104 -19.67 -7.40 1.33
CA VAL A 104 -19.85 -7.88 2.72
C VAL A 104 -21.00 -7.14 3.42
N LEU A 105 -21.06 -5.81 3.25
CA LEU A 105 -22.12 -4.98 3.84
C LEU A 105 -23.51 -5.37 3.31
N ALA A 106 -23.62 -5.70 2.02
CA ALA A 106 -24.86 -6.14 1.39
C ALA A 106 -25.38 -7.47 1.96
N LEU A 107 -24.51 -8.29 2.58
CA LEU A 107 -24.91 -9.49 3.33
C LEU A 107 -25.44 -9.17 4.74
N GLY A 108 -25.52 -7.88 5.10
CA GLY A 108 -25.96 -7.43 6.43
C GLY A 108 -24.88 -7.53 7.51
N TRP A 109 -23.62 -7.78 7.15
CA TRP A 109 -22.52 -7.90 8.12
C TRP A 109 -21.63 -6.66 8.15
N HIS A 110 -21.50 -6.05 9.32
CA HIS A 110 -20.70 -4.85 9.55
C HIS A 110 -20.10 -4.82 10.97
N GLY A 111 -19.28 -3.81 11.26
CA GLY A 111 -18.60 -3.63 12.55
C GLY A 111 -17.16 -4.17 12.56
N PRO A 112 -16.48 -4.15 13.72
CA PRO A 112 -15.04 -4.42 13.81
C PRO A 112 -14.62 -5.79 13.26
N TRP A 113 -15.39 -6.84 13.55
CA TRP A 113 -15.10 -8.19 13.05
C TRP A 113 -15.33 -8.33 11.55
N ALA A 114 -16.39 -7.71 11.03
CA ALA A 114 -16.61 -7.63 9.59
C ALA A 114 -15.48 -6.85 8.90
N ALA A 115 -14.96 -5.79 9.53
CA ALA A 115 -13.83 -5.04 9.04
C ALA A 115 -12.55 -5.89 8.94
N VAL A 116 -12.24 -6.72 9.94
CA VAL A 116 -11.10 -7.64 9.91
C VAL A 116 -11.20 -8.57 8.70
N VAL A 117 -12.35 -9.24 8.53
CA VAL A 117 -12.55 -10.20 7.44
C VAL A 117 -12.61 -9.51 6.08
N GLY A 118 -13.38 -8.43 5.95
CA GLY A 118 -13.50 -7.65 4.73
C GLY A 118 -12.15 -7.08 4.27
N CYS A 119 -11.34 -6.54 5.20
CA CYS A 119 -10.00 -6.06 4.89
C CYS A 119 -9.05 -7.20 4.51
N GLY A 120 -9.14 -8.36 5.16
CA GLY A 120 -8.35 -9.53 4.80
C GLY A 120 -8.63 -10.00 3.37
N ILE A 121 -9.91 -10.11 3.00
CA ILE A 121 -10.33 -10.46 1.64
C ILE A 121 -9.89 -9.38 0.64
N ALA A 122 -10.13 -8.11 0.95
CA ALA A 122 -9.71 -7.00 0.10
C ALA A 122 -8.19 -6.98 -0.13
N CYS A 123 -7.41 -7.21 0.92
CA CYS A 123 -5.94 -7.31 0.86
C CYS A 123 -5.50 -8.43 -0.09
N GLY A 124 -6.07 -9.63 0.05
CA GLY A 124 -5.79 -10.74 -0.85
C GLY A 124 -6.11 -10.40 -2.32
N LEU A 125 -7.23 -9.72 -2.56
CA LEU A 125 -7.70 -9.40 -3.91
C LEU A 125 -6.86 -8.29 -4.56
N VAL A 126 -6.46 -7.23 -3.84
CA VAL A 126 -5.57 -6.18 -4.40
C VAL A 126 -4.19 -6.73 -4.71
N LEU A 127 -3.70 -7.70 -3.93
CA LEU A 127 -2.44 -8.39 -4.22
C LEU A 127 -2.58 -9.29 -5.44
N LEU A 128 -3.68 -10.05 -5.55
CA LEU A 128 -3.96 -10.91 -6.69
C LEU A 128 -4.09 -10.12 -8.00
N LEU A 129 -4.81 -8.99 -7.98
CA LEU A 129 -5.00 -8.13 -9.15
C LEU A 129 -3.85 -7.15 -9.40
N LYS A 130 -2.74 -7.25 -8.65
CA LYS A 130 -1.54 -6.41 -8.78
C LYS A 130 -1.86 -4.90 -8.66
N THR A 131 -2.80 -4.57 -7.78
CA THR A 131 -3.18 -3.20 -7.42
C THR A 131 -2.96 -2.88 -5.92
N PRO A 132 -1.85 -3.33 -5.28
CA PRO A 132 -1.60 -2.97 -3.89
C PRO A 132 -1.55 -1.45 -3.70
N HIS A 133 -2.41 -0.94 -2.82
CA HIS A 133 -2.43 0.44 -2.40
C HIS A 133 -2.85 0.49 -0.93
N PRO A 134 -1.90 0.60 0.02
CA PRO A 134 -2.20 0.52 1.44
C PRO A 134 -3.33 1.44 1.94
N PRO A 135 -3.47 2.69 1.46
CA PRO A 135 -4.62 3.54 1.82
C PRO A 135 -5.98 2.94 1.49
N ALA A 136 -6.06 2.03 0.51
CA ALA A 136 -7.30 1.34 0.19
C ALA A 136 -7.76 0.38 1.31
N MET A 137 -6.88 -0.07 2.20
CA MET A 137 -7.28 -0.84 3.39
C MET A 137 -8.00 0.06 4.39
N ALA A 138 -7.57 1.33 4.51
CA ALA A 138 -8.30 2.31 5.32
C ALA A 138 -9.70 2.58 4.74
N THR A 139 -9.86 2.54 3.41
CA THR A 139 -11.19 2.59 2.76
C THR A 139 -12.05 1.41 3.20
N ALA A 140 -11.52 0.18 3.14
CA ALA A 140 -12.23 -1.03 3.54
C ALA A 140 -12.71 -0.96 5.01
N VAL A 141 -11.81 -0.60 5.92
CA VAL A 141 -12.14 -0.40 7.35
C VAL A 141 -13.24 0.65 7.50
N MET A 142 -13.08 1.80 6.85
CA MET A 142 -14.04 2.89 6.97
C MET A 142 -15.45 2.46 6.53
N ILE A 143 -15.59 1.78 5.40
CA ILE A 143 -16.89 1.27 4.92
C ILE A 143 -17.54 0.35 5.96
N MET A 144 -16.76 -0.55 6.56
CA MET A 144 -17.26 -1.54 7.51
C MET A 144 -17.62 -0.96 8.88
N LEU A 145 -17.03 0.18 9.25
CA LEU A 145 -17.27 0.84 10.54
C LEU A 145 -18.30 1.97 10.45
N THR A 146 -18.42 2.66 9.32
CA THR A 146 -19.31 3.83 9.17
C THR A 146 -20.54 3.56 8.30
N THR A 147 -20.58 2.39 7.64
CA THR A 147 -21.70 1.94 6.79
C THR A 147 -22.24 3.04 5.87
N PRO A 148 -21.38 3.71 5.06
CA PRO A 148 -21.80 4.85 4.27
C PRO A 148 -22.72 4.39 3.12
N SER A 149 -23.54 5.30 2.60
CA SER A 149 -24.38 5.04 1.43
C SER A 149 -23.52 4.74 0.19
N ALA A 150 -23.63 3.54 -0.38
CA ALA A 150 -22.85 3.12 -1.55
C ALA A 150 -23.04 4.07 -2.76
N THR A 151 -24.28 4.55 -2.96
CA THR A 151 -24.64 5.41 -4.10
C THR A 151 -23.93 6.76 -4.07
N HIS A 152 -23.56 7.26 -2.89
CA HIS A 152 -22.80 8.50 -2.73
C HIS A 152 -21.30 8.22 -2.56
N PHE A 153 -20.96 7.23 -1.75
CA PHE A 153 -19.58 6.97 -1.36
C PHE A 153 -18.71 6.49 -2.52
N VAL A 154 -19.20 5.53 -3.31
CA VAL A 154 -18.46 4.96 -4.44
C VAL A 154 -18.06 6.02 -5.47
N PRO A 155 -19.00 6.83 -6.02
CA PRO A 155 -18.63 7.84 -7.01
C PRO A 155 -17.75 8.95 -6.43
N LEU A 156 -17.96 9.37 -5.18
CA LEU A 156 -17.11 10.39 -4.54
C LEU A 156 -15.69 9.88 -4.29
N LEU A 157 -15.54 8.62 -3.87
CA LEU A 157 -14.23 8.00 -3.71
C LEU A 157 -13.51 7.87 -5.05
N ALA A 158 -14.21 7.42 -6.10
CA ALA A 158 -13.66 7.31 -7.45
C ALA A 158 -13.23 8.67 -8.00
N ALA A 159 -14.09 9.69 -7.90
CA ALA A 159 -13.79 11.06 -8.30
C ALA A 159 -12.63 11.64 -7.49
N GLY A 160 -12.60 11.40 -6.18
CA GLY A 160 -11.50 11.82 -5.30
C GLY A 160 -10.18 11.17 -5.70
N ALA A 161 -10.15 9.85 -5.90
CA ALA A 161 -8.94 9.14 -6.33
C ALA A 161 -8.43 9.65 -7.70
N LEU A 162 -9.33 9.83 -8.67
CA LEU A 162 -9.01 10.41 -9.98
C LEU A 162 -8.46 11.83 -9.86
N LEU A 163 -9.09 12.66 -9.03
CA LEU A 163 -8.66 14.03 -8.76
C LEU A 163 -7.24 14.05 -8.20
N LEU A 164 -6.93 13.24 -7.17
CA LEU A 164 -5.59 13.22 -6.57
C LEU A 164 -4.52 12.76 -7.56
N VAL A 165 -4.84 11.77 -8.40
CA VAL A 165 -3.96 11.37 -9.51
C VAL A 165 -3.74 12.55 -10.47
N ALA A 166 -4.80 13.27 -10.85
CA ALA A 166 -4.70 14.42 -11.74
C ALA A 166 -3.87 15.56 -11.12
N VAL A 167 -4.05 15.87 -9.83
CA VAL A 167 -3.25 16.85 -9.10
C VAL A 167 -1.78 16.47 -9.14
N GLN A 168 -1.44 15.20 -8.88
CA GLN A 168 -0.06 14.75 -8.97
C GLN A 168 0.49 14.83 -10.40
N MET A 169 -0.30 14.47 -11.41
CA MET A 169 0.12 14.58 -12.82
C MET A 169 0.46 16.03 -13.20
N VAL A 170 -0.39 16.99 -12.81
CA VAL A 170 -0.11 18.43 -13.01
C VAL A 170 1.16 18.83 -12.28
N SER A 171 1.30 18.40 -11.03
CA SER A 171 2.45 18.72 -10.20
C SER A 171 3.77 18.17 -10.77
N ALA A 172 3.75 16.93 -11.27
CA ALA A 172 4.90 16.30 -11.90
C ALA A 172 5.28 17.02 -13.20
N ARG A 173 4.30 17.42 -14.02
CA ARG A 173 4.55 18.24 -15.22
C ARG A 173 5.22 19.58 -14.88
N LEU A 174 4.77 20.27 -13.84
CA LEU A 174 5.38 21.54 -13.39
C LEU A 174 6.82 21.35 -12.90
N ARG A 175 7.12 20.21 -12.27
CA ARG A 175 8.47 19.86 -11.80
C ARG A 175 9.34 19.15 -12.84
N ARG A 176 8.81 18.88 -14.04
CA ARG A 176 9.45 18.06 -15.09
C ARG A 176 9.83 16.66 -14.61
N GLU A 177 9.03 16.11 -13.69
CA GLU A 177 9.13 14.73 -13.20
C GLU A 177 8.34 13.78 -14.12
N VAL A 178 8.78 12.52 -14.20
CA VAL A 178 8.08 11.48 -14.95
C VAL A 178 7.04 10.83 -14.04
N TYR A 179 5.77 11.22 -14.22
CA TYR A 179 4.63 10.58 -13.59
C TYR A 179 3.40 10.65 -14.51
N PRO A 180 2.68 9.53 -14.68
CA PRO A 180 2.97 8.20 -14.15
C PRO A 180 4.13 7.50 -14.88
N THR A 181 4.83 6.61 -14.19
CA THR A 181 5.91 5.77 -14.76
C THR A 181 5.37 4.47 -15.33
N ALA A 182 4.24 3.98 -14.81
CA ALA A 182 3.55 2.80 -15.31
C ALA A 182 2.03 2.96 -15.15
N TRP A 183 1.29 2.66 -16.21
CA TRP A 183 -0.18 2.53 -16.16
C TRP A 183 -0.63 1.08 -15.94
N TRP A 184 0.20 0.11 -16.35
CA TRP A 184 -0.05 -1.34 -16.35
C TRP A 184 1.24 -2.10 -16.07
#